data_AF-F5IXN5-F1
#
_entry.id   AF-F5IXN5-F1
#
_cell.length_a   1.000
_cell.length_b   1.000
_cell.length_c   1.000
_cell.angle_alpha   90.00
_cell.angle_beta   90.00
_cell.angle_gamma   90.00
#
_symmetry.space_group_name_H-M   'P 1'
#
loop_
_entity.id
_entity.type
_entity.pdbx_description
1 polymer ?
#
loop_
_entity_poly.entity_id
_entity_poly.type
_entity_poly.pdbx_seq_one_letter_code
_entity_poly.pdbx_strand_id
1 'polypeptide(L)'
;MATNNSQQDRIKVYLDKRAEEDPLFAITYAKENKNIKDCCSYITSQAKKQVINGCAMIEDDVVYGWAVHYYDEDDIKVEKTSNIRSEVKTSVPKTEVKKEAPKAKIKPKKKEDVREYSLF
;
A
#
# COMPACT_ATOMS: atom_id res chain seq x y z
N MET A 1 28.05 -17.51 -4.37
CA MET A 1 26.67 -17.25 -4.86
C MET A 1 26.04 -16.23 -3.92
N ALA A 2 26.01 -14.95 -4.30
CA ALA A 2 25.36 -13.93 -3.49
C ALA A 2 23.85 -14.02 -3.73
N THR A 3 23.10 -14.51 -2.75
CA THR A 3 21.64 -14.43 -2.80
C THR A 3 21.27 -12.96 -2.83
N ASN A 4 20.63 -12.55 -3.92
CA ASN A 4 20.17 -11.20 -4.21
C ASN A 4 19.09 -10.76 -3.19
N ASN A 5 19.46 -10.59 -1.93
CA ASN A 5 18.56 -10.16 -0.86
C ASN A 5 18.38 -8.63 -0.85
N SER A 6 18.93 -7.90 -1.83
CA SER A 6 18.88 -6.43 -1.88
C SER A 6 17.46 -5.89 -1.79
N GLN A 7 16.47 -6.57 -2.37
CA GLN A 7 15.06 -6.17 -2.26
C GLN A 7 14.49 -6.47 -0.87
N GLN A 8 14.75 -7.66 -0.32
CA GLN A 8 14.26 -8.04 1.01
C GLN A 8 14.86 -7.14 2.09
N ASP A 9 16.14 -6.82 1.98
CA ASP A 9 16.87 -5.96 2.90
C ASP A 9 16.35 -4.52 2.83
N ARG A 10 16.10 -3.99 1.62
CA ARG A 10 15.51 -2.66 1.44
C ARG A 10 14.11 -2.56 2.02
N ILE A 11 13.28 -3.58 1.81
CA ILE A 11 11.92 -3.63 2.39
C ILE A 11 12.03 -3.74 3.91
N LYS A 12 12.91 -4.60 4.43
CA LYS A 12 13.12 -4.78 5.87
C LYS A 12 13.55 -3.46 6.54
N VAL A 13 14.55 -2.77 6.00
CA VAL A 13 15.02 -1.48 6.55
C VAL A 13 13.90 -0.44 6.59
N TYR A 14 13.05 -0.40 5.57
CA TYR A 14 11.90 0.50 5.56
C TYR A 14 10.88 0.12 6.66
N LEU A 15 10.53 -1.16 6.77
CA LEU A 15 9.55 -1.63 7.76
C LEU A 15 10.07 -1.48 9.20
N ASP A 16 11.37 -1.69 9.43
CA ASP A 16 12.01 -1.49 10.73
C ASP A 16 11.87 -0.01 11.16
N LYS A 17 12.21 0.94 10.28
CA LYS A 17 12.01 2.38 10.55
C LYS A 17 10.55 2.73 10.83
N ARG A 18 9.63 2.14 10.05
CA ARG A 18 8.20 2.36 10.25
C ARG A 18 7.73 1.83 11.61
N ALA A 19 8.24 0.69 12.07
CA ALA A 19 7.94 0.14 13.38
C ALA A 19 8.54 0.98 14.52
N GLU A 20 9.69 1.63 14.30
CA GLU A 20 10.25 2.59 15.26
C GLU A 20 9.37 3.85 15.39
N GLU A 21 8.82 4.34 14.29
CA GLU A 21 7.99 5.55 14.25
C GLU A 21 6.51 5.31 14.62
N ASP A 22 5.99 4.11 14.38
CA ASP A 22 4.58 3.74 14.56
C ASP A 22 4.43 2.53 15.50
N PRO A 23 4.10 2.78 16.77
CA PRO A 23 3.93 1.72 17.75
C PRO A 23 2.80 0.73 17.41
N LEU A 24 1.76 1.15 16.68
CA LEU A 24 0.68 0.25 16.28
C LEU A 24 1.16 -0.71 15.19
N PHE A 25 1.96 -0.19 14.25
CA PHE A 25 2.62 -1.02 13.24
C PHE A 25 3.64 -1.97 13.86
N ALA A 26 4.39 -1.55 14.88
CA ALA A 26 5.35 -2.43 15.57
C ALA A 26 4.68 -3.71 16.13
N ILE A 27 3.45 -3.58 16.65
CA ILE A 27 2.67 -4.71 17.17
C ILE A 27 2.33 -5.70 16.05
N THR A 28 1.91 -5.21 14.88
CA THR A 28 1.56 -6.07 13.74
C THR A 28 2.79 -6.65 13.05
N TYR A 29 3.89 -5.89 13.02
CA TYR A 29 5.18 -6.32 12.47
C TYR A 29 5.85 -7.44 13.28
N ALA A 30 5.67 -7.45 14.61
CA ALA A 30 6.20 -8.46 15.51
C ALA A 30 5.41 -9.79 15.53
N LYS A 31 4.30 -9.90 14.78
CA LYS A 31 3.47 -11.12 14.77
C LYS A 31 4.23 -12.30 14.13
N GLU A 32 4.28 -13.44 14.82
CA GLU A 32 5.01 -14.64 14.40
C GLU A 32 4.53 -15.23 13.06
N ASN A 33 3.27 -14.98 12.69
CA ASN A 33 2.68 -15.44 11.43
C ASN A 33 3.01 -14.54 10.23
N LYS A 34 3.80 -13.47 10.42
CA LYS A 34 4.22 -12.56 9.36
C LYS A 34 5.74 -12.68 9.15
N ASN A 35 6.19 -12.76 7.89
CA ASN A 35 7.61 -12.80 7.58
C ASN A 35 7.95 -12.02 6.31
N ILE A 36 9.20 -11.55 6.23
CA ILE A 36 9.68 -10.72 5.13
C ILE A 36 9.65 -11.44 3.77
N LYS A 37 9.78 -12.77 3.76
CA LYS A 37 9.80 -13.58 2.54
C LYS A 37 8.41 -13.68 1.90
N ASP A 38 7.38 -13.87 2.72
CA ASP A 38 5.99 -13.91 2.31
C ASP A 38 5.51 -12.50 1.92
N CYS A 39 5.97 -11.46 2.63
CA CYS A 39 5.78 -10.06 2.22
C CYS A 39 6.34 -9.82 0.80
N CYS A 40 7.59 -10.23 0.52
CA CYS A 40 8.18 -10.10 -0.82
C CYS A 40 7.42 -10.90 -1.89
N SER A 41 6.91 -12.09 -1.52
CA SER A 41 6.09 -12.92 -2.43
C SER A 41 4.76 -12.25 -2.76
N TYR A 42 4.13 -11.61 -1.77
CA TYR A 42 2.93 -10.81 -1.95
C TYR A 42 3.19 -9.61 -2.87
N ILE A 43 4.24 -8.83 -2.61
CA ILE A 43 4.66 -7.69 -3.45
C ILE A 43 4.87 -8.12 -4.90
N THR A 44 5.57 -9.24 -5.12
CA THR A 44 5.80 -9.79 -6.46
C THR A 44 4.48 -10.16 -7.14
N SER A 45 3.51 -10.69 -6.37
CA SER A 45 2.19 -11.04 -6.89
C SER A 45 1.36 -9.80 -7.24
N GLN A 46 1.48 -8.72 -6.48
CA GLN A 46 0.88 -7.42 -6.82
C GLN A 46 1.53 -6.83 -8.07
N ALA A 47 2.86 -6.87 -8.15
CA ALA A 47 3.60 -6.38 -9.32
C ALA A 47 3.20 -7.10 -10.62
N LYS A 48 3.03 -8.43 -10.56
CA LYS A 48 2.57 -9.25 -11.68
C LYS A 48 1.20 -8.81 -12.22
N LYS A 49 0.29 -8.34 -11.35
CA LYS A 49 -1.04 -7.85 -11.76
C LYS A 49 -0.95 -6.54 -12.55
N GLN A 50 0.15 -5.79 -12.38
CA GLN A 50 0.37 -4.50 -13.04
C GLN A 50 1.24 -4.59 -14.29
N VAL A 51 1.60 -5.81 -14.72
CA VAL A 51 2.40 -6.01 -15.92
C VAL A 51 1.61 -5.58 -17.16
N ILE A 52 2.16 -4.61 -17.90
CA ILE A 52 1.67 -4.17 -19.20
C ILE A 52 2.75 -4.53 -20.22
N ASN A 53 2.36 -5.27 -21.28
CA ASN A 53 3.28 -5.69 -22.35
C ASN A 53 4.52 -6.46 -21.85
N GLY A 54 4.37 -7.24 -20.76
CA GLY A 54 5.46 -8.05 -20.21
C GLY A 54 6.42 -7.30 -19.26
N CYS A 55 6.18 -6.01 -18.98
CA CYS A 55 6.95 -5.23 -18.02
C CYS A 55 6.03 -4.56 -17.00
N ALA A 56 6.49 -4.40 -15.76
CA ALA A 56 5.83 -3.55 -14.75
C ALA A 56 6.83 -2.51 -14.26
N MET A 57 6.43 -1.24 -14.25
CA MET A 57 7.16 -0.15 -13.62
C MET A 57 6.38 0.26 -12.37
N ILE A 58 6.99 0.09 -11.21
CA ILE A 58 6.37 0.34 -9.91
C ILE A 58 7.35 1.16 -9.09
N GLU A 59 6.86 2.26 -8.54
CA GLU A 59 7.63 3.16 -7.68
C GLU A 59 7.93 2.50 -6.34
N ASP A 60 9.06 2.84 -5.72
CA ASP A 60 9.46 2.28 -4.42
C ASP A 60 8.39 2.54 -3.34
N ASP A 61 7.75 3.71 -3.33
CA ASP A 61 6.69 4.06 -2.38
C ASP A 61 5.47 3.15 -2.50
N VAL A 62 5.12 2.73 -3.71
CA VAL A 62 4.02 1.78 -3.95
C VAL A 62 4.38 0.41 -3.42
N VAL A 63 5.63 -0.03 -3.63
CA VAL A 63 6.15 -1.30 -3.08
C VAL A 63 6.14 -1.28 -1.56
N TYR A 64 6.58 -0.18 -0.96
CA TYR A 64 6.57 0.00 0.49
C TYR A 64 5.16 0.07 1.06
N GLY A 65 4.21 0.70 0.35
CA GLY A 65 2.79 0.70 0.70
C GLY A 65 2.22 -0.72 0.75
N TRP A 66 2.52 -1.56 -0.24
CA TRP A 66 2.12 -2.98 -0.20
C TRP A 66 2.77 -3.76 0.93
N ALA A 67 4.01 -3.43 1.27
CA ALA A 67 4.69 -4.05 2.40
C ALA A 67 3.97 -3.71 3.71
N VAL A 68 3.61 -2.45 3.94
CA VAL A 68 2.85 -2.03 5.14
C VAL A 68 1.48 -2.71 5.18
N HIS A 69 0.74 -2.69 4.07
CA HIS A 69 -0.56 -3.37 3.97
C HIS A 69 -0.47 -4.87 4.29
N TYR A 70 0.62 -5.53 3.91
CA TYR A 70 0.84 -6.93 4.23
C TYR A 70 0.84 -7.22 5.74
N TYR A 71 1.38 -6.32 6.55
CA TYR A 71 1.45 -6.47 8.00
C TYR A 71 0.19 -5.95 8.71
N ASP A 72 -0.45 -4.91 8.19
CA ASP A 72 -1.66 -4.34 8.79
C ASP A 72 -2.91 -5.19 8.57
N GLU A 73 -3.02 -5.90 7.44
CA GLU A 73 -4.16 -6.79 7.20
C GLU A 73 -3.89 -8.19 7.76
N ASP A 74 -4.70 -8.61 8.72
CA ASP A 74 -4.58 -9.91 9.38
C ASP A 74 -4.95 -11.11 8.47
N ASP A 75 -5.73 -10.89 7.42
CA ASP A 75 -6.34 -11.94 6.58
C ASP A 75 -5.77 -12.05 5.14
N ILE A 76 -4.56 -11.55 4.90
CA ILE A 76 -3.93 -11.71 3.58
C ILE A 76 -3.52 -13.18 3.36
N LYS A 77 -4.32 -13.91 2.58
CA LYS A 77 -3.92 -15.19 2.00
C LYS A 77 -2.79 -14.97 1.00
N VAL A 78 -1.55 -15.22 1.44
CA VAL A 78 -0.44 -15.43 0.50
C VAL A 78 -0.67 -16.80 -0.12
N GLU A 79 -1.35 -16.81 -1.27
CA GLU A 79 -1.42 -18.00 -2.11
C GLU A 79 0.00 -18.35 -2.52
N LYS A 80 0.63 -19.28 -1.80
CA LYS A 80 1.91 -19.89 -2.18
C LYS A 80 1.65 -20.55 -3.52
N THR A 81 2.06 -19.89 -4.60
CA THR A 81 1.91 -20.41 -5.95
C THR A 81 2.75 -21.67 -6.09
N SER A 82 2.17 -22.83 -5.77
CA SER A 82 2.48 -24.05 -6.50
C SER A 82 2.17 -23.74 -7.97
N ASN A 83 3.06 -24.13 -8.87
CA ASN A 83 3.04 -23.76 -10.29
C ASN A 83 1.70 -24.12 -10.97
N ILE A 84 0.69 -23.26 -10.85
CA ILE A 84 -0.54 -23.34 -11.62
C ILE A 84 -0.45 -22.22 -12.63
N ARG A 85 -0.19 -22.63 -13.87
CA ARG A 85 -0.26 -21.78 -15.06
C ARG A 85 -1.70 -21.33 -15.22
N SER A 86 -2.04 -20.20 -14.61
CA SER A 86 -3.31 -19.52 -14.85
C SER A 86 -3.16 -18.65 -16.10
N GLU A 87 -3.84 -19.07 -17.16
CA GLU A 87 -4.05 -18.25 -18.35
C GLU A 87 -4.91 -17.04 -17.99
N VAL A 88 -4.23 -15.91 -17.77
CA VAL A 88 -4.87 -14.61 -17.59
C VAL A 88 -5.47 -14.20 -18.93
N LYS A 89 -6.79 -14.31 -19.07
CA LYS A 89 -7.53 -13.66 -20.15
C LYS A 89 -7.41 -12.16 -19.95
N THR A 90 -6.60 -11.53 -20.80
CA THR A 90 -6.43 -10.07 -20.88
C THR A 90 -7.76 -9.42 -21.25
N SER A 91 -8.50 -8.93 -20.26
CA SER A 91 -9.56 -7.94 -20.50
C SER A 91 -8.95 -6.54 -20.43
N VAL A 92 -8.84 -5.97 -21.63
CA VAL A 92 -8.52 -4.60 -22.06
C VAL A 92 -8.84 -3.48 -21.02
N PRO A 93 -7.98 -2.45 -20.90
CA PRO A 93 -8.03 -1.43 -19.84
C PRO A 93 -9.20 -0.48 -19.99
N LYS A 94 -9.86 -0.14 -18.88
CA LYS A 94 -10.73 1.02 -18.79
C LYS A 94 -9.99 2.17 -18.12
N THR A 95 -9.47 3.05 -18.97
CA THR A 95 -9.04 4.40 -18.62
C THR A 95 -10.21 5.16 -18.02
N GLU A 96 -10.25 5.34 -16.70
CA GLU A 96 -11.04 6.43 -16.10
C GLU A 96 -10.21 7.11 -15.01
N VAL A 97 -9.43 8.09 -15.47
CA VAL A 97 -9.06 9.26 -14.66
C VAL A 97 -10.34 9.86 -14.10
N LYS A 98 -10.47 9.93 -12.77
CA LYS A 98 -11.12 11.06 -12.09
C LYS A 98 -10.82 11.05 -10.58
N LYS A 99 -10.23 12.18 -10.19
CA LYS A 99 -10.11 12.72 -8.84
C LYS A 99 -11.43 12.60 -8.07
N GLU A 100 -11.35 12.41 -6.75
CA GLU A 100 -12.06 13.17 -5.71
C GLU A 100 -12.28 12.32 -4.44
N ALA A 101 -11.48 12.61 -3.40
CA ALA A 101 -11.88 12.48 -2.00
C ALA A 101 -12.12 13.90 -1.45
N PRO A 102 -12.79 14.11 -0.31
CA PRO A 102 -13.94 13.40 0.28
C PRO A 102 -15.09 14.37 0.65
N LYS A 103 -16.37 13.96 0.53
CA LYS A 103 -17.50 14.74 1.11
C LYS A 103 -17.84 14.24 2.52
N ALA A 104 -17.17 14.79 3.53
CA ALA A 104 -17.63 14.73 4.92
C ALA A 104 -18.63 15.87 5.17
N LYS A 105 -19.88 15.49 5.46
CA LYS A 105 -20.99 16.38 5.80
C LYS A 105 -20.82 16.89 7.24
N ILE A 106 -20.70 18.21 7.44
CA ILE A 106 -20.97 18.84 8.74
C ILE A 106 -21.80 20.11 8.51
N LYS A 107 -22.91 20.20 9.24
CA LYS A 107 -24.01 21.17 9.14
C LYS A 107 -23.58 22.56 9.64
N PRO A 108 -23.92 23.69 8.98
CA PRO A 108 -23.79 25.00 9.61
C PRO A 108 -25.02 25.31 10.49
N LYS A 109 -24.79 25.48 11.81
CA LYS A 109 -25.73 26.12 12.74
C LYS A 109 -25.69 27.63 12.54
N LYS A 110 -26.85 28.28 12.68
CA LYS A 110 -27.10 29.73 12.50
C LYS A 110 -26.52 30.62 13.63
N LYS A 111 -26.41 31.91 13.28
CA LYS A 111 -26.42 33.19 14.05
C LYS A 111 -25.04 33.87 14.17
N GLU A 112 -24.76 34.96 13.44
CA GLU A 112 -25.20 36.37 13.62
C GLU A 112 -24.36 37.10 14.69
N ASP A 113 -23.38 37.91 14.25
CA ASP A 113 -23.13 39.25 14.80
C ASP A 113 -22.38 40.12 13.77
N VAL A 114 -22.87 41.35 13.66
CA VAL A 114 -22.41 42.45 12.82
C VAL A 114 -21.30 43.15 13.57
N ARG A 115 -20.18 43.46 12.90
CA ARG A 115 -19.29 44.59 13.22
C ARG A 115 -18.28 44.76 12.09
N GLU A 116 -18.74 45.52 11.11
CA GLU A 116 -17.93 46.24 10.14
C GLU A 116 -16.92 47.10 10.92
N TYR A 117 -15.66 46.66 10.98
CA TYR A 117 -14.56 47.52 11.40
C TYR A 117 -14.12 48.33 10.19
N SER A 118 -14.54 49.59 10.21
CA SER A 118 -14.05 50.66 9.37
C SER A 118 -12.53 50.73 9.45
N LEU A 119 -11.84 50.62 8.31
CA LEU A 119 -10.43 50.96 8.21
C LEU A 119 -10.19 51.67 6.86
N PHE A 120 -10.17 52.99 6.96
CA PHE A 120 -9.61 54.01 6.05
C PHE A 120 -10.30 54.27 4.70
#